data_AF-A0A2H3JSY0-F1
#
_entry.id   AF-A0A2H3JSY0-F1
#
_cell.length_a   1.000
_cell.length_b   1.000
_cell.length_c   1.000
_cell.angle_alpha   90.00
_cell.angle_beta   90.00
_cell.angle_gamma   90.00
#
_symmetry.space_group_name_H-M   'P 1'
#
loop_
_entity.id
_entity.type
_entity.pdbx_description
1 polymer ?
#
loop_
_entity_poly.entity_id
_entity_poly.type
_entity_poly.pdbx_seq_one_letter_code
_entity_poly.pdbx_strand_id
1 'polypeptide(L)'
;MWRYQVLTVCTNIQPVLIFYEHMANLDREVDAIWRYPISGTTLLLLLNRYILLIYGLDSVLWVAALNVTIPVRAHVQILCSWISINFVTELLLIAISAVFSALRVYAISKRKWYLALVVVLTALVPVGTNAVLLIVTRACAIASDAIMIVVTWLHSFRWSSIRITFKSPSPTLTILNRDGACIRDRLV
;
A
#
# COMPACT_ATOMS: atom_id res chain seq x y z
N MET A 1 20.87 2.47 -11.36
CA MET A 1 20.95 3.94 -11.14
C MET A 1 19.94 4.69 -12.00
N TRP A 2 19.94 4.54 -13.33
CA TRP A 2 19.01 5.22 -14.26
C TRP A 2 17.51 5.06 -13.96
N ARG A 3 17.02 3.84 -13.64
CA ARG A 3 15.60 3.62 -13.27
C ARG A 3 15.16 4.43 -12.05
N TYR A 4 16.06 4.67 -11.09
CA TYR A 4 15.75 5.41 -9.87
C TYR A 4 15.59 6.91 -10.15
N GLN A 5 16.52 7.49 -10.93
CA GLN A 5 16.43 8.91 -11.30
C GLN A 5 15.22 9.23 -12.18
N VAL A 6 14.85 8.34 -13.11
CA VAL A 6 13.64 8.51 -13.94
C VAL A 6 12.38 8.53 -13.06
N LEU A 7 12.28 7.61 -12.08
CA LEU A 7 11.16 7.57 -11.15
C LEU A 7 11.04 8.86 -10.33
N THR A 8 12.17 9.41 -9.85
CA THR A 8 12.23 10.67 -9.10
C THR A 8 11.79 11.87 -9.96
N VAL A 9 12.22 11.96 -11.21
CA VAL A 9 11.82 13.08 -12.09
C VAL A 9 10.32 13.00 -12.41
N CYS A 10 9.81 11.82 -12.75
CA CYS A 10 8.40 11.62 -13.06
C CYS A 10 7.47 11.92 -11.88
N THR A 11 7.85 11.53 -10.66
CA THR A 11 7.08 11.83 -9.44
C THR A 11 7.08 13.32 -9.08
N ASN A 12 8.12 14.06 -9.44
CA ASN A 12 8.20 15.51 -9.17
C ASN A 12 7.47 16.38 -10.20
N ILE A 13 7.15 15.87 -11.40
CA ILE A 13 6.39 16.64 -12.41
C ILE A 13 4.95 16.91 -11.94
N GLN A 14 4.33 15.91 -11.30
CA GLN A 14 2.96 15.97 -10.81
C GLN A 14 2.71 17.15 -9.84
N PRO A 15 3.45 17.30 -8.71
CA PRO A 15 3.23 18.39 -7.77
C PRO A 15 3.56 19.76 -8.36
N VAL A 16 4.52 19.86 -9.30
CA VAL A 16 4.88 21.11 -9.98
C VAL A 16 3.72 21.59 -10.85
N LEU A 17 3.09 20.69 -11.62
CA LEU A 17 1.93 21.03 -12.45
C LEU A 17 0.74 21.46 -11.59
N ILE A 18 0.48 20.74 -10.50
CA ILE A 18 -0.60 21.07 -9.54
C ILE A 18 -0.38 22.47 -8.93
N PHE A 19 0.85 22.77 -8.52
CA PHE A 19 1.20 24.08 -7.98
C PHE A 19 1.07 25.19 -9.03
N TYR A 20 1.50 24.92 -10.26
CA TYR A 20 1.42 25.88 -11.36
C TYR A 20 -0.03 26.24 -11.68
N GLU A 21 -0.90 25.25 -11.85
CA GLU A 21 -2.33 25.48 -12.09
C GLU A 21 -3.00 26.21 -10.92
N HIS A 22 -2.52 25.96 -9.69
CA HIS A 22 -2.97 26.67 -8.51
C HIS A 22 -2.70 28.16 -8.58
N MET A 23 -1.47 28.54 -8.92
CA MET A 23 -1.06 29.94 -9.00
C MET A 23 -1.77 30.63 -10.16
N ALA A 24 -1.90 29.97 -11.31
CA ALA A 24 -2.54 30.53 -12.49
C ALA A 24 -4.04 30.85 -12.30
N ASN A 25 -4.75 30.07 -11.47
CA ASN A 25 -6.18 30.26 -11.23
C ASN A 25 -6.51 30.99 -9.93
N LEU A 26 -5.54 31.26 -9.05
CA LEU A 26 -5.76 31.96 -7.77
C LEU A 26 -6.44 33.32 -7.96
N ASP A 27 -5.94 34.14 -8.88
CA ASP A 27 -6.44 35.51 -9.06
C ASP A 27 -7.93 35.52 -9.41
N ARG A 28 -8.33 34.67 -10.37
CA ARG A 28 -9.73 34.55 -10.82
C ARG A 28 -10.64 33.98 -9.75
N GLU A 29 -10.14 33.04 -8.96
CA GLU A 29 -10.92 32.39 -7.90
C GLU A 29 -11.11 33.30 -6.69
N VAL A 30 -10.08 34.07 -6.30
CA VAL A 30 -10.16 35.06 -5.23
C VAL A 30 -11.19 36.13 -5.59
N ASP A 31 -11.17 36.63 -6.82
CA ASP A 31 -12.18 37.59 -7.30
C ASP A 31 -13.61 37.01 -7.30
N ALA A 32 -13.77 35.73 -7.65
CA ALA A 32 -15.06 35.05 -7.67
C ALA A 32 -15.61 34.76 -6.26
N ILE A 33 -14.74 34.38 -5.31
CA ILE A 33 -15.12 34.04 -3.94
C ILE A 33 -15.38 35.30 -3.11
N TRP A 34 -14.59 36.36 -3.29
CA TRP A 34 -14.78 37.57 -2.49
C TRP A 34 -16.01 38.38 -2.90
N ARG A 35 -16.47 38.24 -4.15
CA ARG A 35 -17.63 39.00 -4.66
C ARG A 35 -18.97 38.30 -4.45
N TYR A 36 -19.01 37.00 -4.14
CA TYR A 36 -20.25 36.23 -4.01
C TYR A 36 -20.32 35.43 -2.70
N PRO A 37 -21.52 35.25 -2.12
CA PRO A 37 -21.67 34.43 -0.92
C PRO A 37 -21.25 32.98 -1.18
N ILE A 38 -20.61 32.36 -0.20
CA ILE A 38 -20.12 30.98 -0.26
C ILE A 38 -21.30 30.03 -0.53
N SER A 39 -21.35 29.46 -1.73
CA SER A 39 -22.36 28.46 -2.12
C SER A 39 -21.78 27.04 -2.02
N GLY A 40 -22.64 26.02 -2.03
CA GLY A 40 -22.22 24.61 -1.98
C GLY A 40 -21.24 24.23 -3.11
N THR A 41 -21.40 24.80 -4.30
CA THR A 41 -20.48 24.61 -5.43
C THR A 41 -19.10 25.22 -5.15
N THR A 42 -19.05 26.38 -4.48
CA THR A 42 -17.81 27.06 -4.07
C THR A 42 -17.06 26.23 -3.03
N LEU A 43 -17.78 25.66 -2.05
CA LEU A 43 -17.18 24.79 -1.04
C LEU A 43 -16.61 23.50 -1.66
N LEU A 44 -17.32 22.87 -2.59
CA LEU A 44 -16.84 21.70 -3.33
C LEU A 44 -15.56 22.00 -4.12
N LEU A 45 -15.49 23.17 -4.75
CA LEU A 45 -14.31 23.60 -5.51
C LEU A 45 -13.10 23.83 -4.59
N LEU A 46 -13.31 24.51 -3.45
CA LEU A 46 -12.28 24.69 -2.43
C LEU A 46 -11.81 23.34 -1.85
N LEU A 47 -12.73 22.42 -1.56
CA LEU A 47 -12.39 21.10 -1.04
C LEU A 47 -11.52 20.31 -2.03
N ASN A 48 -11.91 20.27 -3.31
CA ASN A 48 -11.12 19.65 -4.38
C ASN A 48 -9.70 20.24 -4.43
N ARG A 49 -9.64 21.57 -4.35
CA ARG A 49 -8.41 22.35 -4.45
C ARG A 49 -7.41 22.02 -3.33
N TYR A 50 -7.86 21.99 -2.08
CA TYR A 50 -7.00 21.64 -0.94
C TYR A 50 -6.56 20.17 -0.97
N ILE A 51 -7.45 19.25 -1.36
CA ILE A 51 -7.11 17.83 -1.45
C ILE A 51 -6.03 17.59 -2.51
N LEU A 52 -6.09 18.27 -3.66
CA LEU A 52 -5.06 18.20 -4.70
C LEU A 52 -3.70 18.72 -4.22
N LEU A 53 -3.67 19.79 -3.42
CA LEU A 53 -2.43 20.28 -2.81
C LEU A 53 -1.86 19.29 -1.80
N ILE A 54 -2.70 18.73 -0.93
CA ILE A 54 -2.27 17.73 0.06
C ILE A 54 -1.69 16.51 -0.66
N TYR A 55 -2.33 16.04 -1.73
CA TYR A 55 -1.83 14.94 -2.56
C TYR A 55 -0.48 15.26 -3.20
N GLY A 56 -0.30 16.47 -3.73
CA GLY A 56 0.98 16.93 -4.25
C GLY A 56 2.07 16.97 -3.18
N LEU A 57 1.79 17.52 -2.00
CA LEU A 57 2.74 17.60 -0.89
C LEU A 57 3.11 16.21 -0.35
N ASP A 58 2.14 15.32 -0.20
CA ASP A 58 2.36 13.92 0.20
C ASP A 58 3.32 13.21 -0.76
N SER A 59 3.16 13.41 -2.08
CA SER A 59 4.06 12.82 -3.08
C SER A 59 5.52 13.31 -2.98
N VAL A 60 5.73 14.59 -2.66
CA VAL A 60 7.08 15.17 -2.48
C VAL A 60 7.72 14.66 -1.18
N LEU A 61 6.94 14.63 -0.09
CA LEU A 61 7.40 14.11 1.20
C LEU A 61 7.77 12.64 1.10
N TRP A 62 7.05 11.86 0.29
CA TRP A 62 7.36 10.46 0.03
C TRP A 62 8.72 10.27 -0.65
N VAL A 63 8.97 11.02 -1.73
CA VAL A 63 10.26 10.98 -2.45
C VAL A 63 11.41 11.43 -1.54
N ALA A 64 11.19 12.45 -0.71
CA ALA A 64 12.18 12.90 0.26
C ALA A 64 12.49 11.82 1.32
N ALA A 65 11.46 11.12 1.83
CA ALA A 65 11.63 10.04 2.80
C ALA A 65 12.44 8.87 2.25
N LEU A 66 12.28 8.53 0.96
CA LEU A 66 13.03 7.47 0.28
C LEU A 66 14.53 7.78 0.07
N ASN A 67 14.89 9.06 0.05
CA ASN A 67 16.27 9.50 -0.18
C ASN A 67 17.12 9.53 1.11
N VAL A 68 16.49 9.36 2.28
CA VAL A 68 17.18 9.31 3.57
C VAL A 68 17.51 7.86 3.92
N THR A 69 18.72 7.60 4.43
CA THR A 69 19.11 6.29 4.94
C THR A 69 18.44 6.03 6.29
N ILE A 70 17.25 5.45 6.27
CA ILE A 70 16.46 5.03 7.44
C ILE A 70 16.52 3.49 7.60
N PRO A 71 16.32 2.95 8.82
CA PRO A 71 16.32 1.51 9.05
C PRO A 71 15.16 0.83 8.32
N VAL A 72 15.39 -0.37 7.77
CA VAL A 72 14.45 -1.12 6.93
C VAL A 72 13.06 -1.28 7.57
N ARG A 73 13.00 -1.44 8.88
CA ARG A 73 11.74 -1.58 9.62
C ARG A 73 10.88 -0.30 9.59
N ALA A 74 11.51 0.86 9.70
CA ALA A 74 10.81 2.14 9.57
C ALA A 74 10.35 2.38 8.13
N HIS A 75 11.18 1.97 7.15
CA HIS A 75 10.85 2.09 5.73
C HIS A 75 9.58 1.31 5.35
N VAL A 76 9.40 0.09 5.88
CA VAL A 76 8.19 -0.72 5.64
C VAL A 76 6.95 -0.09 6.28
N GLN A 77 7.07 0.49 7.48
CA GLN A 77 5.93 1.16 8.13
C GLN A 77 5.49 2.41 7.36
N ILE A 78 6.44 3.23 6.89
CA ILE A 78 6.13 4.43 6.10
C ILE A 78 5.47 4.04 4.77
N LEU A 79 5.98 2.99 4.09
CA LEU A 79 5.36 2.46 2.86
C LEU A 79 3.89 2.06 3.07
N CYS A 80 3.60 1.29 4.10
CA CYS A 80 2.23 0.83 4.38
C CYS A 80 1.28 2.00 4.72
N SER A 81 1.76 2.95 5.52
CA SER A 81 0.98 4.16 5.85
C SER A 81 0.72 5.01 4.62
N TRP A 82 1.73 5.19 3.76
CA TRP A 82 1.62 5.96 2.54
C TRP A 82 0.62 5.34 1.55
N ILE A 83 0.70 4.04 1.30
CA ILE A 83 -0.26 3.32 0.43
C ILE A 83 -1.70 3.51 0.93
N SER A 84 -1.91 3.46 2.25
CA SER A 84 -3.24 3.61 2.85
C SER A 84 -3.78 5.04 2.67
N ILE A 85 -2.93 6.04 2.92
CA ILE A 85 -3.30 7.45 2.75
C ILE A 85 -3.60 7.73 1.28
N ASN A 86 -2.69 7.37 0.37
CA ASN A 86 -2.81 7.63 -1.07
C ASN A 86 -4.09 7.03 -1.66
N PHE A 87 -4.44 5.81 -1.26
CA PHE A 87 -5.70 5.16 -1.65
C PHE A 87 -6.94 5.96 -1.22
N VAL A 88 -6.95 6.48 0.00
CA VAL A 88 -8.07 7.31 0.50
C VAL A 88 -8.13 8.65 -0.24
N THR A 89 -6.99 9.30 -0.45
CA THR A 89 -6.94 10.60 -1.16
C THR A 89 -7.41 10.47 -2.61
N GLU A 90 -7.01 9.40 -3.29
CA GLU A 90 -7.42 9.10 -4.67
C GLU A 90 -8.94 8.85 -4.76
N LEU A 91 -9.49 8.09 -3.81
CA LEU A 91 -10.94 7.87 -3.73
C LEU A 91 -11.73 9.17 -3.54
N LEU A 92 -11.23 10.07 -2.67
CA LEU A 92 -11.86 11.38 -2.45
C LEU A 92 -11.83 12.24 -3.73
N LEU A 93 -10.72 12.26 -4.46
CA LEU A 93 -10.60 13.01 -5.72
C LEU A 93 -11.53 12.46 -6.81
N ILE A 94 -11.65 11.13 -6.93
CA ILE A 94 -12.60 10.50 -7.85
C ILE A 94 -14.03 10.86 -7.45
N ALA A 95 -14.37 10.82 -6.16
CA ALA A 95 -15.70 11.17 -5.68
C ALA A 95 -16.05 12.65 -5.98
N ILE A 96 -15.12 13.59 -5.72
CA ILE A 96 -15.35 15.02 -5.94
C ILE A 96 -15.48 15.33 -7.45
N SER A 97 -14.63 14.73 -8.28
CA SER A 97 -14.72 14.88 -9.75
C SER A 97 -16.00 14.26 -10.33
N ALA A 98 -16.45 13.14 -9.78
CA ALA A 98 -17.74 12.54 -10.12
C ALA A 98 -18.91 13.45 -9.75
N VAL A 99 -18.89 14.03 -8.55
CA VAL A 99 -19.90 14.99 -8.09
C VAL A 99 -19.92 16.22 -9.00
N PHE A 100 -18.77 16.78 -9.36
CA PHE A 100 -18.69 17.93 -10.26
C PHE A 100 -19.27 17.61 -11.66
N SER A 101 -18.92 16.44 -12.19
CA SER A 101 -19.46 15.96 -13.47
C SER A 101 -20.97 15.76 -13.40
N ALA A 102 -21.48 15.15 -12.32
CA ALA A 102 -22.90 14.96 -12.09
C ALA A 102 -23.66 16.28 -11.95
N LEU A 103 -23.08 17.27 -11.25
CA LEU A 103 -23.66 18.60 -11.09
C LEU A 103 -23.79 19.32 -12.44
N ARG A 104 -22.77 19.22 -13.28
CA ARG A 104 -22.79 19.79 -14.65
C ARG A 104 -23.86 19.12 -15.51
N VAL A 105 -23.96 17.78 -15.46
CA VAL A 105 -25.01 17.03 -16.19
C VAL A 105 -26.40 17.36 -15.65
N TYR A 106 -26.56 17.54 -14.34
CA TYR A 106 -27.81 17.92 -13.71
C TYR A 106 -28.29 19.32 -14.17
N ALA A 107 -27.36 20.27 -14.30
CA ALA A 107 -27.66 21.62 -14.80
C ALA A 107 -28.11 21.59 -16.27
N ILE A 108 -27.43 20.84 -17.13
CA ILE A 108 -27.78 20.72 -18.57
C ILE A 108 -29.10 19.96 -18.75
N SER A 109 -29.37 18.97 -17.91
CA SER A 109 -30.51 18.06 -18.04
C SER A 109 -31.83 18.61 -17.48
N LYS A 110 -31.94 19.92 -17.26
CA LYS A 110 -33.14 20.60 -16.70
C LYS A 110 -33.65 19.91 -15.41
N ARG A 111 -32.76 19.65 -14.44
CA ARG A 111 -33.06 18.97 -13.15
C ARG A 111 -33.45 17.48 -13.21
N LYS A 112 -33.21 16.78 -14.32
CA LYS A 112 -33.43 15.32 -14.38
C LYS A 112 -32.35 14.55 -13.62
N TRP A 113 -32.63 14.27 -12.34
CA TRP A 113 -31.77 13.55 -11.39
C TRP A 113 -31.26 12.16 -11.84
N TYR A 114 -31.99 11.45 -12.71
CA TYR A 114 -31.61 10.10 -13.13
C TYR A 114 -30.32 10.09 -13.98
N LEU A 115 -30.07 11.13 -14.78
CA LEU A 115 -28.85 11.23 -15.58
C LEU A 115 -27.63 11.52 -14.70
N ALA A 116 -27.79 12.34 -13.67
CA ALA A 116 -26.75 12.58 -12.68
C ALA A 116 -26.42 11.30 -11.90
N LEU A 117 -27.43 10.51 -11.53
CA LEU A 117 -27.24 9.24 -10.84
C LEU A 117 -26.49 8.22 -11.70
N VAL A 118 -26.79 8.13 -12.99
CA VAL A 118 -26.02 7.28 -13.92
C VAL A 118 -24.55 7.71 -13.94
N VAL A 119 -24.25 9.01 -14.05
CA VAL A 119 -22.86 9.52 -14.06
C VAL A 119 -22.12 9.15 -12.78
N VAL A 120 -22.75 9.27 -11.61
CA VAL A 120 -22.14 8.88 -10.32
C VAL A 120 -21.91 7.38 -10.26
N LEU A 121 -22.87 6.56 -10.70
CA LEU A 121 -22.71 5.11 -10.75
C LEU A 121 -21.55 4.69 -11.66
N THR A 122 -21.44 5.29 -12.85
CA THR A 122 -20.34 4.99 -13.78
C THR A 122 -18.99 5.42 -13.22
N ALA A 123 -18.94 6.54 -12.49
CA ALA A 123 -17.73 6.99 -11.82
C ALA A 123 -17.31 6.12 -10.62
N LEU A 124 -18.25 5.34 -10.06
CA LEU A 124 -17.98 4.40 -8.97
C LEU A 124 -17.40 3.06 -9.48
N VAL A 125 -17.50 2.77 -10.78
CA VAL A 125 -16.95 1.54 -11.38
C VAL A 125 -15.45 1.36 -11.11
N PRO A 126 -14.56 2.33 -11.41
CA PRO A 126 -13.12 2.19 -11.13
C PRO A 126 -12.81 1.99 -9.64
N VAL A 127 -13.64 2.54 -8.74
CA VAL A 127 -13.52 2.33 -7.28
C VAL A 127 -13.73 0.85 -6.93
N GLY A 128 -14.79 0.24 -7.47
CA GLY A 128 -15.07 -1.18 -7.26
C GLY A 128 -13.97 -2.08 -7.81
N THR A 129 -13.49 -1.79 -9.03
CA THR A 129 -12.43 -2.57 -9.68
C THR A 129 -11.13 -2.55 -8.88
N ASN A 130 -10.74 -1.38 -8.34
CA ASN A 130 -9.53 -1.23 -7.54
C ASN A 130 -9.61 -1.96 -6.19
N ALA A 131 -10.77 -1.93 -5.52
CA ALA A 131 -10.97 -2.67 -4.27
C ALA A 131 -10.89 -4.19 -4.48
N VAL A 132 -11.47 -4.70 -5.56
CA VAL A 132 -11.45 -6.15 -5.88
C VAL A 132 -10.03 -6.64 -6.16
N LEU A 133 -9.24 -5.90 -6.95
CA LEU A 133 -7.84 -6.22 -7.24
C LEU A 133 -6.99 -6.36 -5.96
N LEU A 134 -7.25 -5.51 -4.97
CA LEU A 134 -6.53 -5.51 -3.69
C LEU A 134 -6.89 -6.74 -2.85
N ILE A 135 -8.15 -7.17 -2.86
CA ILE A 135 -8.60 -8.39 -2.18
C ILE A 135 -7.96 -9.63 -2.83
N VAL A 136 -7.94 -9.69 -4.18
CA VAL A 136 -7.37 -10.83 -4.92
C VAL A 136 -5.88 -10.99 -4.63
N THR A 137 -5.10 -9.91 -4.70
CA THR A 137 -3.65 -9.97 -4.43
C THR A 137 -3.33 -10.42 -3.00
N ARG A 138 -4.13 -9.96 -2.02
CA ARG A 138 -3.98 -10.38 -0.61
C ARG A 138 -4.34 -11.85 -0.42
N ALA A 139 -5.38 -12.35 -1.09
CA ALA A 139 -5.73 -13.76 -1.06
C ALA A 139 -4.61 -14.65 -1.66
N CYS A 140 -4.00 -14.22 -2.78
CA CYS A 140 -2.88 -14.93 -3.39
C CYS A 140 -1.67 -15.05 -2.46
N ALA A 141 -1.32 -13.97 -1.74
CA ALA A 141 -0.21 -13.98 -0.80
C ALA A 141 -0.46 -14.93 0.38
N ILE A 142 -1.67 -14.93 0.95
CA ILE A 142 -2.07 -15.85 2.02
C ILE A 142 -2.02 -17.30 1.53
N ALA A 143 -2.50 -17.57 0.32
CA ALA A 143 -2.44 -18.90 -0.28
C ALA A 143 -0.99 -19.37 -0.46
N SER A 144 -0.09 -18.49 -0.91
CA SER A 144 1.35 -18.79 -1.04
C SER A 144 1.98 -19.16 0.30
N ASP A 145 1.72 -18.38 1.35
CA ASP A 145 2.27 -18.63 2.69
C ASP A 145 1.71 -19.92 3.29
N ALA A 146 0.42 -20.21 3.09
CA ALA A 146 -0.20 -21.46 3.51
C ALA A 146 0.44 -22.68 2.81
N ILE A 147 0.68 -22.58 1.49
CA ILE A 147 1.38 -23.64 0.73
C ILE A 147 2.79 -23.84 1.30
N MET A 148 3.53 -22.78 1.58
CA MET A 148 4.88 -22.87 2.16
C MET A 148 4.89 -23.60 3.50
N ILE A 149 3.93 -23.30 4.37
CA ILE A 149 3.75 -23.95 5.68
C ILE A 149 3.44 -25.44 5.47
N VAL A 150 2.50 -25.78 4.60
CA VAL A 150 2.12 -27.17 4.32
C VAL A 150 3.32 -27.97 3.79
N VAL A 151 4.07 -27.42 2.82
CA VAL A 151 5.26 -28.08 2.26
C VAL A 151 6.32 -28.31 3.35
N THR A 152 6.54 -27.32 4.21
CA THR A 152 7.52 -27.41 5.30
C THR A 152 7.13 -28.50 6.30
N TRP A 153 5.85 -28.58 6.68
CA TRP A 153 5.33 -29.62 7.56
C TRP A 153 5.42 -31.01 6.94
N LEU A 154 5.03 -31.16 5.67
CA LEU A 154 5.12 -32.45 4.97
C LEU A 154 6.57 -32.93 4.88
N HIS A 155 7.51 -32.03 4.58
CA HIS A 155 8.93 -32.38 4.55
C HIS A 155 9.46 -32.75 5.95
N SER A 156 9.10 -31.97 6.97
CA SER A 156 9.47 -32.23 8.37
C SER A 156 8.94 -33.57 8.88
N PHE A 157 7.67 -33.91 8.58
CA PHE A 157 7.05 -35.19 8.93
C PHE A 157 7.67 -36.36 8.16
N ARG A 158 7.99 -36.19 6.87
CA ARG A 158 8.73 -37.22 6.11
C ARG A 158 10.11 -37.49 6.74
N TRP A 159 10.77 -36.44 7.21
CA TRP A 159 12.08 -36.56 7.87
C TRP A 159 11.97 -37.13 9.30
N SER A 160 10.87 -36.88 10.02
CA SER A 160 10.63 -37.53 11.32
C SER A 160 10.29 -39.02 11.16
N SER A 161 9.53 -39.39 10.13
CA SER A 161 9.21 -40.79 9.83
C SER A 161 10.44 -41.61 9.44
N ILE A 162 11.38 -41.01 8.69
CA ILE A 162 12.69 -41.65 8.37
C ILE A 162 13.55 -41.78 9.65
N ARG A 163 13.51 -40.82 10.58
CA ARG A 163 14.20 -40.93 11.88
C ARG A 163 13.60 -41.98 12.81
N ILE A 164 12.31 -42.27 12.71
CA ILE A 164 11.67 -43.36 13.49
C ILE A 164 12.07 -44.74 12.96
N THR A 165 12.49 -44.86 11.69
CA THR A 165 12.98 -46.12 11.11
C THR A 165 14.46 -46.40 11.44
N PHE A 166 15.22 -45.38 11.87
CA PHE A 166 16.56 -45.54 12.46
C PHE A 166 16.54 -45.48 14.00
N LYS A 167 15.51 -46.03 14.63
CA LYS A 167 15.56 -46.40 16.06
C LYS A 167 16.37 -47.69 16.23
N SER A 168 17.67 -47.62 15.92
CA SER A 168 18.63 -48.53 16.54
C SER A 168 18.75 -48.12 18.02
N PRO A 169 18.65 -49.05 18.97
CA PRO A 169 18.78 -48.76 20.39
C PRO A 169 20.16 -48.16 20.66
N SER A 170 20.17 -47.07 21.42
CA SER A 170 21.38 -46.44 21.97
C SER A 170 22.33 -47.44 22.62
N PRO A 171 23.64 -47.42 22.28
CA PRO A 171 24.69 -47.99 23.10
C PRO A 171 25.88 -47.03 23.28
N THR A 172 25.68 -45.71 23.34
CA THR A 172 26.80 -44.78 23.65
C THR A 172 27.02 -44.57 25.15
N LEU A 173 26.02 -44.87 25.99
CA LEU A 173 26.18 -44.82 27.45
C LEU A 173 26.85 -46.10 28.02
N THR A 174 26.92 -47.17 27.24
CA THR A 174 27.57 -48.44 27.62
C THR A 174 29.07 -48.46 27.29
N ILE A 175 29.52 -47.63 26.35
CA ILE A 175 30.95 -47.49 26.01
C ILE A 175 31.66 -46.61 27.04
N LEU A 176 31.00 -45.57 27.57
CA LEU A 176 31.62 -44.70 28.58
C LEU A 176 31.83 -45.38 29.94
N ASN A 177 31.04 -46.42 30.27
CA ASN A 177 31.22 -47.19 31.51
C ASN A 177 32.18 -48.39 31.36
N ARG A 178 32.71 -48.63 30.15
CA ARG A 178 33.67 -49.71 29.87
C ARG A 178 35.13 -49.27 30.03
N ASP A 179 35.41 -47.97 29.97
CA ASP A 179 36.78 -47.43 30.02
C ASP A 179 37.28 -47.05 31.43
N GLY A 180 36.47 -47.20 32.48
CA GLY A 180 36.85 -46.87 33.86
C GLY A 180 37.48 -48.01 34.68
N ALA A 181 37.48 -49.25 34.19
CA ALA A 181 37.81 -50.44 34.98
C ALA A 181 39.09 -51.19 34.53
N CYS A 182 39.79 -50.74 33.49
CA CYS A 182 41.03 -51.38 33.03
C CYS A 182 42.26 -50.56 33.47
N ILE A 183 42.65 -50.75 34.73
CA ILE A 183 44.03 -51.17 35.08
C ILE A 183 45.12 -50.17 34.63
N ARG A 184 45.62 -49.23 35.44
CA ARG A 184 46.11 -49.37 36.82
C ARG A 184 46.95 -50.65 37.03
N ASP A 185 47.95 -50.89 36.17
CA ASP A 185 49.11 -51.78 36.43
C ASP A 185 50.28 -51.48 35.47
N ARG A 186 50.81 -50.25 35.51
CA ARG A 186 52.16 -49.97 34.96
C ARG A 186 52.79 -48.73 35.61
N LEU A 187 52.96 -48.82 36.93
CA LEU A 187 53.86 -47.99 37.72
C LEU A 187 54.79 -48.92 38.49
N VAL A 188 55.89 -49.33 37.84
CA VAL A 188 57.22 -49.60 38.42
C VAL A 188 58.24 -49.25 37.34
#